data_AF-A0A356AY93-F1
#
_entry.id   AF-A0A356AY93-F1
#
_cell.length_a   1.000
_cell.length_b   1.000
_cell.length_c   1.000
_cell.angle_alpha   90.00
_cell.angle_beta   90.00
_cell.angle_gamma   90.00
#
_symmetry.space_group_name_H-M   'P 1'
#
loop_
_entity.id
_entity.type
_entity.pdbx_description
1 polymer ?
#
loop_
_entity_poly.entity_id
_entity_poly.type
_entity_poly.pdbx_seq_one_letter_code
_entity_poly.pdbx_strand_id
1 'polypeptide(L)' 'MGNKIGRNDPCPCGSGKKYKKCCGKQD' A
#
# COMPACT_ATOMS: atom_id res chain seq x y z
N MET A 1 -2.39 17.28 -5.04
CA MET A 1 -3.00 16.24 -4.18
C MET A 1 -2.53 14.87 -4.62
N GLY A 2 -1.95 14.09 -3.70
CA GLY A 2 -1.49 12.74 -3.97
C GLY A 2 -0.56 12.31 -2.85
N ASN A 3 -1.12 11.94 -1.69
CA ASN A 3 -0.37 11.33 -0.61
C ASN A 3 0.25 10.04 -1.16
N LYS A 4 1.53 10.10 -1.51
CA LYS A 4 2.28 8.93 -1.99
C LYS A 4 2.39 7.98 -0.80
N ILE A 5 1.43 7.07 -0.68
CA ILE A 5 1.48 6.01 0.32
C ILE A 5 2.79 5.25 0.15
N GLY A 6 3.58 5.22 1.23
CA GLY A 6 4.85 4.54 1.24
C GLY A 6 4.67 3.05 0.95
N ARG A 7 5.56 2.45 0.16
CA ARG A 7 5.51 1.01 -0.16
C ARG A 7 5.47 0.10 1.09
N ASN A 8 6.02 0.54 2.21
CA ASN A 8 6.01 -0.22 3.47
C ASN A 8 4.83 0.09 4.40
N ASP A 9 4.04 1.12 4.10
CA ASP A 9 2.90 1.56 4.90
C ASP A 9 1.77 0.51 4.88
N PRO A 10 0.90 0.41 5.90
CA PRO A 10 -0.30 -0.43 5.84
C PRO A 10 -1.19 -0.09 4.64
N CYS A 11 -1.77 -1.10 4.00
CA CYS A 11 -2.67 -0.90 2.86
C CYS A 11 -3.97 -0.22 3.32
N PRO A 12 -4.41 0.87 2.67
CA PRO A 12 -5.65 1.57 3.01
C PRO A 12 -6.89 0.74 2.64
N CYS A 13 -6.70 -0.37 1.92
CA CYS A 13 -7.73 -1.34 1.59
C CYS A 13 -8.22 -2.18 2.79
N GLY A 14 -7.65 -1.99 3.99
CA GLY A 14 -8.07 -2.73 5.19
C GLY A 14 -7.61 -4.19 5.25
N SER A 15 -6.74 -4.62 4.34
CA SER A 15 -6.27 -6.01 4.27
C SER A 15 -5.25 -6.39 5.36
N GLY A 16 -4.78 -5.43 6.15
CA GLY A 16 -3.70 -5.62 7.12
C GLY A 16 -2.31 -5.86 6.49
N LYS A 17 -2.20 -5.94 5.17
CA LYS A 17 -0.94 -6.13 4.43
C LYS A 17 -0.25 -4.78 4.18
N LYS A 18 1.08 -4.79 4.03
CA LYS A 18 1.84 -3.62 3.56
C LYS A 18 1.41 -3.26 2.13
N TYR A 19 1.39 -1.97 1.79
CA TYR A 19 0.95 -1.45 0.50
C TYR A 19 1.67 -2.16 -0.66
N LYS A 20 3.00 -2.31 -0.61
CA LYS A 20 3.79 -3.03 -1.64
C LYS A 20 3.46 -4.51 -1.82
N LYS A 21 2.81 -5.13 -0.84
CA LYS A 21 2.39 -6.55 -0.85
C LYS A 21 0.88 -6.70 -1.12
N CYS A 22 0.18 -5.60 -1.40
CA CYS A 22 -1.26 -5.56 -1.63
C CYS A 22 -1.56 -4.69 -2.86
N CYS A 23 -2.25 -3.55 -2.72
CA CYS A 23 -2.62 -2.68 -3.84
C CYS A 23 -1.42 -2.03 -4.57
N GLY A 24 -0.29 -1.87 -3.89
CA GLY A 24 0.97 -1.39 -4.46
C GLY A 24 1.93 -2.51 -4.88
N LYS A 25 1.42 -3.73 -5.05
CA LYS A 25 2.18 -4.82 -5.66
C LYS A 25 2.36 -4.48 -7.15
N GLN A 26 3.56 -4.04 -7.49
CA GLN A 26 4.05 -4.05 -8.86
C GLN A 26 4.66 -5.43 -9.02
N ASP A 27 4.15 -6.23 -9.96
CA ASP A 27 4.85 -7.42 -10.43
C ASP A 27 6.25 -7.02 -10.96
#